data_AF-A0A961QFX1-F1
#
_entry.id   AF-A0A961QFX1-F1
#
_cell.length_a   1.000
_cell.length_b   1.000
_cell.length_c   1.000
_cell.angle_alpha   90.00
_cell.angle_beta   90.00
_cell.angle_gamma   90.00
#
_symmetry.space_group_name_H-M   'P 1'
#
loop_
_entity.id
_entity.type
_entity.pdbx_description
1 polymer ?
#
loop_
_entity_poly.entity_id
_entity_poly.type
_entity_poly.pdbx_seq_one_letter_code
_entity_poly.pdbx_strand_id
1 'polypeptide(L)'
;MLTANFRVAMLNRITLAPYYAPTQPDGQGFEWLIVEREGALLRISDGSRPADGSESAAPDDLQANNTLVSVMIDAGAGADTFLFMRHLPPPTATEGSFFPADGYARLARDAAGQLTLEAHGRHALLSEIRGGQAVHIDVPVPPKDFAGARTWHFAATQKPWTQQLI
;
A
#
# COMPACT_ATOMS: atom_id res chain seq x y z
N MET A 1 -8.93 17.40 10.40
CA MET A 1 -7.74 16.54 10.47
C MET A 1 -8.20 15.10 10.48
N LEU A 2 -7.50 14.23 9.76
CA LEU A 2 -7.80 12.80 9.73
C LEU A 2 -7.46 12.17 11.09
N THR A 3 -8.17 11.10 11.46
CA THR A 3 -7.88 10.37 12.70
C THR A 3 -6.44 9.87 12.65
N ALA A 4 -5.69 10.10 13.73
CA ALA A 4 -4.28 9.75 13.79
C ALA A 4 -4.03 8.24 13.97
N ASN A 5 -5.03 7.48 14.42
CA ASN A 5 -4.93 6.04 14.62
C ASN A 5 -6.16 5.35 14.04
N PHE A 6 -5.97 4.39 13.15
CA PHE A 6 -7.06 3.55 12.64
C PHE A 6 -6.48 2.32 11.94
N ARG A 7 -7.33 1.32 11.71
CA ARG A 7 -7.11 0.16 10.85
C ARG A 7 -8.38 -0.09 10.04
N VAL A 8 -8.29 0.00 8.72
CA VAL A 8 -9.45 -0.15 7.82
C VAL A 8 -9.13 -1.03 6.63
N ALA A 9 -10.15 -1.64 6.04
CA ALA A 9 -10.03 -2.25 4.73
C ALA A 9 -10.38 -1.23 3.64
N MET A 10 -9.64 -1.26 2.54
CA MET A 10 -9.92 -0.46 1.36
C MET A 10 -9.97 -1.35 0.12
N LEU A 11 -10.93 -1.11 -0.76
CA LEU A 11 -10.95 -1.72 -2.09
C LEU A 11 -10.11 -0.85 -3.02
N ASN A 12 -9.01 -1.40 -3.53
CA ASN A 12 -8.06 -0.70 -4.38
C ASN A 12 -8.26 -1.05 -5.84
N ARG A 13 -8.26 -0.04 -6.69
CA ARG A 13 -7.96 -0.21 -8.11
C ARG A 13 -6.47 0.02 -8.33
N ILE A 14 -5.74 -1.05 -8.61
CA ILE A 14 -4.32 -0.99 -8.94
C ILE A 14 -4.12 -0.82 -10.45
N THR A 15 -3.23 0.08 -10.84
CA THR A 15 -2.73 0.23 -12.21
C THR A 15 -1.23 -0.03 -12.20
N LEU A 16 -0.75 -0.87 -13.11
CA LEU A 16 0.65 -1.26 -13.24
C LEU A 16 1.27 -0.63 -14.49
N ALA A 17 2.56 -0.33 -14.41
CA ALA A 17 3.37 0.13 -15.53
C ALA A 17 4.82 -0.39 -15.41
N PRO A 18 5.60 -0.39 -16.50
CA PRO A 18 7.03 -0.69 -16.45
C PRO A 18 7.78 0.30 -15.54
N TYR A 19 8.82 -0.18 -14.85
CA TYR A 19 9.61 0.62 -13.90
C TYR A 19 10.22 1.89 -14.53
N TYR A 20 10.77 1.78 -15.73
CA TYR A 20 11.40 2.88 -16.47
C TYR A 20 10.45 3.61 -17.43
N ALA A 21 9.17 3.23 -17.49
CA ALA A 21 8.14 3.90 -18.28
C ALA A 21 6.84 4.07 -17.46
N PRO A 22 6.88 4.79 -16.31
CA PRO A 22 5.79 4.84 -15.34
C PRO A 22 4.48 5.45 -15.89
N THR A 23 4.56 6.20 -17.00
CA THR A 23 3.42 6.83 -17.65
C THR A 23 2.75 5.96 -18.72
N GLN A 24 3.20 4.71 -18.90
CA GLN A 24 2.68 3.78 -19.90
C GLN A 24 2.07 2.55 -19.20
N PRO A 25 0.81 2.63 -18.76
CA PRO A 25 0.15 1.50 -18.10
C PRO A 25 0.12 0.27 -19.00
N ASP A 26 0.43 -0.89 -18.41
CA ASP A 26 0.40 -2.19 -19.08
C ASP A 26 -0.43 -3.25 -18.33
N GLY A 27 -1.02 -2.88 -17.19
CA GLY A 27 -1.91 -3.74 -16.43
C GLY A 27 -2.84 -2.94 -15.50
N GLN A 28 -3.97 -3.54 -15.17
CA GLN A 28 -4.91 -3.01 -14.18
C GLN A 28 -5.63 -4.17 -13.47
N GLY A 29 -6.08 -3.92 -12.24
CA GLY A 29 -6.82 -4.90 -11.47
C GLY A 29 -7.45 -4.30 -10.23
N PHE A 30 -8.01 -5.18 -9.42
CA PHE A 30 -8.56 -4.85 -8.11
C PHE A 30 -7.94 -5.75 -7.05
N GLU A 31 -7.73 -5.18 -5.88
CA GLU A 31 -7.24 -5.91 -4.71
C GLU A 31 -7.80 -5.30 -3.44
N TRP A 32 -7.80 -6.09 -2.37
CA TRP A 32 -8.04 -5.57 -1.03
C TRP A 32 -6.75 -5.00 -0.46
N LEU A 33 -6.85 -3.87 0.24
CA LEU A 33 -5.80 -3.32 1.08
C LEU A 33 -6.25 -3.30 2.53
N ILE A 34 -5.31 -3.54 3.44
CA ILE A 34 -5.43 -3.17 4.85
C ILE A 34 -4.60 -1.90 5.04
N VAL A 35 -5.23 -0.83 5.50
CA VAL A 35 -4.58 0.48 5.70
C VAL A 35 -4.63 0.82 7.17
N GLU A 36 -3.45 1.01 7.75
CA GLU A 36 -3.27 1.30 9.16
C GLU A 36 -2.47 2.56 9.35
N ARG A 37 -3.00 3.46 10.18
CA ARG A 37 -2.28 4.66 10.59
C ARG A 37 -1.99 4.59 12.08
N GLU A 38 -0.78 4.99 12.44
CA GLU A 38 -0.32 5.13 13.81
C GLU A 38 0.46 6.44 13.94
N GLY A 39 -0.23 7.51 14.32
CA GLY A 39 0.31 8.87 14.33
C GLY A 39 0.79 9.33 12.95
N ALA A 40 2.12 9.40 12.80
CA ALA A 40 2.81 9.80 11.57
C ALA A 40 3.21 8.61 10.68
N LEU A 41 3.03 7.37 11.13
CA LEU A 41 3.28 6.17 10.33
C LEU A 41 2.00 5.73 9.61
N LEU A 42 2.15 5.33 8.35
CA LEU A 42 1.09 4.71 7.56
C LEU A 42 1.62 3.40 6.97
N ARG A 43 0.91 2.30 7.24
CA ARG A 43 1.16 0.96 6.70
C ARG A 43 0.04 0.62 5.73
N ILE A 44 0.40 0.12 4.56
CA ILE A 44 -0.54 -0.30 3.51
C ILE A 44 -0.13 -1.71 3.12
N SER A 45 -0.99 -2.67 3.43
CA SER A 45 -0.77 -4.07 3.12
C SER A 45 -1.70 -4.52 1.99
N ASP A 46 -1.20 -5.24 1.00
CA ASP A 46 -2.09 -6.01 0.11
C ASP A 46 -2.75 -7.15 0.89
N GLY A 47 -3.96 -7.48 0.47
CA GLY A 47 -4.81 -8.47 1.09
C GLY A 47 -4.54 -9.87 0.55
N SER A 48 -4.70 -10.88 1.41
CA SER A 48 -4.62 -12.30 1.04
C SER A 48 -5.78 -12.81 0.16
N ARG A 49 -6.77 -11.96 -0.13
CA ARG A 49 -8.00 -12.32 -0.87
C ARG A 49 -8.08 -11.55 -2.19
N PRO A 50 -8.53 -12.21 -3.29
CA PRO A 50 -8.75 -11.53 -4.56
C PRO A 50 -9.91 -10.54 -4.45
N ALA A 51 -9.91 -9.54 -5.33
CA ALA A 51 -11.04 -8.62 -5.51
C ALA A 51 -11.36 -8.43 -7.00
N ASP A 52 -12.61 -8.10 -7.31
CA ASP A 52 -13.08 -7.80 -8.67
C ASP A 52 -13.59 -6.36 -8.87
N GLY A 53 -13.68 -5.59 -7.79
CA GLY A 53 -14.08 -4.18 -7.81
C GLY A 53 -15.58 -3.95 -7.56
N SER A 54 -16.39 -5.00 -7.54
CA SER A 54 -17.84 -4.91 -7.31
C SER A 54 -18.23 -4.99 -5.84
N GLU A 55 -17.28 -5.29 -4.96
CA GLU A 55 -17.55 -5.62 -3.57
C GLU A 55 -17.98 -4.39 -2.74
N SER A 56 -18.97 -4.64 -1.89
CA SER A 56 -19.53 -3.64 -0.98
C SER A 56 -18.93 -3.70 0.42
N ALA A 57 -18.28 -4.80 0.81
CA ALA A 57 -17.64 -5.01 2.10
C ALA A 57 -16.40 -5.90 1.95
N ALA A 58 -15.43 -5.74 2.84
CA ALA A 58 -14.22 -6.55 2.86
C ALA A 58 -14.47 -7.94 3.46
N PRO A 59 -13.74 -8.97 3.01
CA PRO A 59 -13.81 -10.32 3.60
C PRO A 59 -13.46 -10.32 5.09
N ASP A 60 -14.18 -11.11 5.88
CA ASP A 60 -13.95 -11.22 7.32
C ASP A 60 -12.59 -11.80 7.67
N ASP A 61 -12.03 -12.63 6.80
CA ASP A 61 -10.74 -13.31 6.98
C ASP A 61 -9.59 -12.65 6.20
N LEU A 62 -9.75 -11.39 5.82
CA LEU A 62 -8.71 -10.60 5.17
C LEU A 62 -7.47 -10.51 6.07
N GLN A 63 -6.31 -10.88 5.53
CA GLN A 63 -5.01 -10.82 6.22
C GLN A 63 -4.01 -10.01 5.40
N ALA A 64 -3.07 -9.35 6.08
CA ALA A 64 -1.96 -8.64 5.45
C ALA A 64 -0.96 -9.62 4.82
N ASN A 65 -0.45 -9.28 3.64
CA ASN A 65 0.51 -10.12 2.92
C ASN A 65 1.87 -9.42 2.71
N ASN A 66 1.91 -8.34 1.94
CA ASN A 66 3.07 -7.49 1.66
C ASN A 66 2.74 -6.07 2.13
N THR A 67 3.65 -5.46 2.88
CA THR A 67 3.36 -4.22 3.60
C THR A 67 4.32 -3.11 3.20
N LEU A 68 3.77 -2.09 2.56
CA LEU A 68 4.41 -0.80 2.38
C LEU A 68 4.36 -0.04 3.71
N VAL A 69 5.46 0.62 4.07
CA VAL A 69 5.51 1.49 5.24
C VAL A 69 5.94 2.89 4.80
N SER A 70 5.26 3.89 5.33
CA SER A 70 5.48 5.29 4.97
C SER A 70 5.40 6.20 6.18
N VAL A 71 6.06 7.36 6.08
CA VAL A 71 6.10 8.38 7.12
C VAL A 71 5.46 9.66 6.61
N MET A 72 4.69 10.32 7.46
CA MET A 72 4.05 11.59 7.14
C MET A 72 5.10 12.66 6.86
N ILE A 73 4.93 13.36 5.74
CA ILE A 73 5.77 14.51 5.35
C ILE A 73 4.98 15.82 5.30
N ASP A 74 3.65 15.74 5.20
CA ASP A 74 2.77 16.90 5.18
C ASP A 74 1.39 16.55 5.75
N ALA A 75 0.92 17.34 6.72
CA ALA A 75 -0.40 17.23 7.32
C ALA A 75 -1.30 18.33 6.72
N GLY A 76 -1.93 18.03 5.59
CA GLY A 76 -2.69 19.01 4.81
C GLY A 76 -4.12 19.22 5.32
N ALA A 77 -4.72 20.35 4.94
CA ALA A 77 -6.10 20.68 5.32
C ALA A 77 -7.16 19.73 4.74
N GLY A 78 -6.85 19.00 3.66
CA GLY A 78 -7.76 18.04 3.02
C GLY A 78 -7.18 16.64 2.81
N ALA A 79 -5.86 16.49 2.80
CA ALA A 79 -5.19 15.20 2.65
C ALA A 79 -3.85 15.23 3.39
N ASP A 80 -3.52 14.12 4.04
CA ASP A 80 -2.21 13.89 4.64
C ASP A 80 -1.33 13.13 3.64
N THR A 81 -0.08 13.58 3.45
CA THR A 81 0.87 12.99 2.50
C THR A 81 1.97 12.24 3.25
N PHE A 82 2.26 11.04 2.78
CA PHE A 82 3.22 10.12 3.36
C PHE A 82 4.25 9.68 2.31
N LEU A 83 5.52 9.58 2.70
CA LEU A 83 6.62 9.12 1.85
C LEU A 83 6.93 7.66 2.15
N PHE A 84 7.00 6.81 1.11
CA PHE A 84 7.35 5.40 1.29
C PHE A 84 8.80 5.21 1.71
N MET A 85 9.03 4.20 2.55
CA MET A 85 10.34 3.80 3.01
C MET A 85 10.87 2.62 2.20
N ARG A 86 12.13 2.70 1.82
CA ARG A 86 12.89 1.59 1.24
C ARG A 86 13.58 0.71 2.29
N HIS A 87 13.71 1.24 3.50
CA HIS A 87 14.30 0.54 4.65
C HIS A 87 13.41 0.76 5.87
N LEU A 88 13.06 -0.33 6.53
CA LEU A 88 12.26 -0.30 7.75
C LEU A 88 13.20 -0.01 8.94
N PRO A 89 13.03 1.11 9.67
CA PRO A 89 13.88 1.39 10.83
C PRO A 89 13.56 0.41 11.96
N PRO A 90 14.56 -0.29 12.54
CA PRO A 90 14.35 -1.08 13.75
C PRO A 90 13.87 -0.19 14.92
N PRO A 91 13.01 -0.69 15.82
CA PRO A 91 12.50 -2.06 15.92
C PRO A 91 11.17 -2.29 15.17
N THR A 92 10.83 -1.44 14.18
CA THR A 92 9.52 -1.51 13.52
C THR A 92 9.32 -2.87 12.85
N ALA A 93 8.19 -3.50 13.16
CA ALA A 93 7.71 -4.70 12.47
C ALA A 93 6.49 -4.36 11.61
N THR A 94 6.24 -5.22 10.62
CA THR A 94 5.03 -5.19 9.80
C THR A 94 4.29 -6.49 9.96
N GLU A 95 2.95 -6.45 9.91
CA GLU A 95 2.20 -7.64 9.52
C GLU A 95 2.54 -7.96 8.06
N GLY A 96 2.67 -9.23 7.72
CA GLY A 96 3.17 -9.64 6.42
C GLY A 96 4.64 -9.25 6.17
N SER A 97 5.06 -9.33 4.92
CA SER A 97 6.43 -9.09 4.46
C SER A 97 6.64 -7.62 4.16
N PHE A 98 7.65 -6.98 4.75
CA PHE A 98 7.98 -5.59 4.41
C PHE A 98 8.30 -5.46 2.92
N PHE A 99 7.62 -4.55 2.24
CA PHE A 99 7.71 -4.33 0.81
C PHE A 99 8.38 -2.97 0.53
N PRO A 100 9.67 -2.95 0.13
CA PRO A 100 10.38 -1.70 -0.10
C PRO A 100 9.91 -1.02 -1.39
N ALA A 101 9.62 0.27 -1.31
CA ALA A 101 9.22 1.07 -2.46
C ALA A 101 9.66 2.53 -2.31
N ASP A 102 9.81 3.22 -3.45
CA ASP A 102 9.86 4.67 -3.52
C ASP A 102 8.53 5.23 -4.06
N GLY A 103 8.16 6.42 -3.60
CA GLY A 103 6.91 7.07 -3.95
C GLY A 103 6.22 7.70 -2.74
N TYR A 104 4.94 7.97 -2.88
CA TYR A 104 4.14 8.58 -1.82
C TYR A 104 2.70 8.06 -1.80
N ALA A 105 2.06 8.22 -0.66
CA ALA A 105 0.63 8.03 -0.45
C ALA A 105 -0.02 9.33 0.00
N ARG A 106 -1.27 9.54 -0.40
CA ARG A 106 -2.14 10.62 0.05
C ARG A 106 -3.40 10.00 0.62
N LEU A 107 -3.63 10.25 1.90
CA LEU A 107 -4.82 9.82 2.60
C LEU A 107 -5.75 11.01 2.75
N ALA A 108 -7.03 10.85 2.42
CA ALA A 108 -8.03 11.90 2.50
C ALA A 108 -9.37 11.35 3.00
N ARG A 109 -10.36 12.25 3.15
CA ARG A 109 -11.78 11.89 3.22
C ARG A 109 -12.49 12.45 2.00
N ASP A 110 -13.39 11.65 1.43
CA ASP A 110 -14.28 12.13 0.39
C ASP A 110 -15.45 12.96 0.96
N ALA A 111 -16.33 13.44 0.08
CA ALA A 111 -17.51 14.21 0.47
C ALA A 111 -18.53 13.41 1.29
N ALA A 112 -18.50 12.07 1.23
CA ALA A 112 -19.34 11.18 2.03
C ALA A 112 -18.69 10.83 3.38
N GLY A 113 -17.48 11.32 3.64
CA GLY A 113 -16.73 11.09 4.87
C GLY A 113 -15.94 9.77 4.88
N GLN A 114 -15.92 9.01 3.79
CA GLN A 114 -15.14 7.77 3.69
C GLN A 114 -13.67 8.08 3.48
N LEU A 115 -12.78 7.25 4.06
CA LEU A 115 -11.35 7.38 3.77
C LEU A 115 -11.06 6.98 2.33
N THR A 116 -10.24 7.78 1.67
CA THR A 116 -9.69 7.49 0.35
C THR A 116 -8.17 7.52 0.40
N LEU A 117 -7.55 6.68 -0.42
CA LEU A 117 -6.10 6.56 -0.53
C LEU A 117 -5.71 6.61 -2.01
N GLU A 118 -4.88 7.58 -2.35
CA GLU A 118 -4.14 7.60 -3.61
C GLU A 118 -2.68 7.29 -3.30
N ALA A 119 -2.06 6.39 -4.04
CA ALA A 119 -0.62 6.15 -3.87
C ALA A 119 0.04 5.95 -5.22
N HIS A 120 1.24 6.49 -5.36
CA HIS A 120 2.05 6.37 -6.56
C HIS A 120 3.44 5.95 -6.14
N GLY A 121 3.91 4.86 -6.70
CA GLY A 121 5.24 4.38 -6.38
C GLY A 121 5.76 3.42 -7.42
N ARG A 122 6.98 3.01 -7.17
CA ARG A 122 7.62 1.92 -7.89
C ARG A 122 8.46 1.13 -6.92
N HIS A 123 8.77 -0.09 -7.31
CA HIS A 123 9.62 -0.96 -6.55
C HIS A 123 10.54 -1.71 -7.50
N ALA A 124 11.66 -2.15 -6.97
CA ALA A 124 12.55 -3.10 -7.61
C ALA A 124 13.08 -4.01 -6.51
N LEU A 125 12.71 -5.28 -6.57
CA LEU A 125 13.04 -6.21 -5.48
C LEU A 125 13.37 -7.61 -5.96
N LEU A 126 14.17 -8.29 -5.15
CA LEU A 126 14.31 -9.74 -5.16
C LEU A 126 13.51 -10.31 -4.00
N SER A 127 12.74 -11.35 -4.27
CA SER A 127 12.01 -12.09 -3.24
C SER A 127 12.77 -13.37 -2.89
N GLU A 128 13.07 -13.54 -1.61
CA GLU A 128 13.69 -14.76 -1.07
C GLU A 128 12.81 -15.34 0.02
N ILE A 129 12.94 -16.64 0.30
CA ILE A 129 12.35 -17.26 1.49
C ILE A 129 13.43 -17.37 2.56
N ARG A 130 13.21 -16.77 3.73
CA ARG A 130 14.10 -16.89 4.90
C ARG A 130 13.27 -17.33 6.10
N GLY A 131 13.64 -18.45 6.71
CA GLY A 131 12.89 -19.01 7.85
C GLY A 131 11.42 -19.31 7.54
N GLY A 132 11.08 -19.62 6.28
CA GLY A 132 9.70 -19.90 5.84
C GLY A 132 8.86 -18.67 5.52
N GLN A 133 9.42 -17.46 5.59
CA GLN A 133 8.74 -16.21 5.26
C GLN A 133 9.34 -15.56 4.02
N ALA A 134 8.52 -14.88 3.23
CA ALA A 134 9.00 -14.06 2.13
C ALA A 134 9.73 -12.84 2.69
N VAL A 135 10.88 -12.54 2.10
CA VAL A 135 11.68 -11.36 2.39
C VAL A 135 11.97 -10.66 1.07
N HIS A 136 11.61 -9.38 1.01
CA HIS A 136 11.87 -8.55 -0.16
C HIS A 136 13.14 -7.73 0.06
N ILE A 137 14.09 -7.89 -0.86
CA ILE A 137 15.36 -7.19 -0.86
C ILE A 137 15.30 -6.13 -1.94
N ASP A 138 15.42 -4.88 -1.54
CA ASP A 138 15.49 -3.74 -2.46
C ASP A 138 16.67 -3.87 -3.43
N VAL A 139 16.41 -3.59 -4.70
CA VAL A 139 17.40 -3.55 -5.78
C VAL A 139 17.53 -2.08 -6.23
N PRO A 140 18.57 -1.35 -5.80
CA PRO A 140 18.61 0.10 -5.98
C PRO A 140 18.66 0.60 -7.42
N VAL A 141 19.30 -0.18 -8.29
CA VAL A 141 19.43 0.16 -9.71
C VAL A 141 19.10 -1.11 -10.50
N PRO A 142 17.80 -1.39 -10.75
CA PRO A 142 17.42 -2.59 -11.47
C PRO A 142 17.83 -2.50 -12.94
N PRO A 143 18.29 -3.60 -13.55
CA PRO A 143 18.40 -3.70 -15.01
C PRO A 143 17.08 -3.33 -15.71
N LYS A 144 17.15 -2.86 -16.96
CA LYS A 144 15.99 -2.39 -17.73
C LYS A 144 14.81 -3.38 -17.74
N ASP A 145 15.11 -4.67 -17.90
CA ASP A 145 14.13 -5.74 -18.04
C ASP A 145 14.06 -6.62 -16.77
N PHE A 146 14.39 -6.05 -15.61
CA PHE A 146 14.33 -6.77 -14.35
C PHE A 146 12.89 -7.08 -13.97
N ALA A 147 12.53 -8.37 -13.95
CA ALA A 147 11.17 -8.84 -13.72
C ALA A 147 10.58 -8.39 -12.37
N GLY A 148 11.43 -8.21 -11.35
CA GLY A 148 11.04 -7.72 -10.03
C GLY A 148 10.90 -6.21 -9.91
N ALA A 149 10.96 -5.45 -11.01
CA ALA A 149 10.80 -4.00 -11.02
C ALA A 149 9.50 -3.55 -11.70
N ARG A 150 8.68 -2.78 -10.98
CA ARG A 150 7.39 -2.28 -11.46
C ARG A 150 7.05 -0.91 -10.89
N THR A 151 6.27 -0.16 -11.66
CA THR A 151 5.53 1.03 -11.21
C THR A 151 4.09 0.64 -10.92
N TRP A 152 3.50 1.25 -9.90
CA TRP A 152 2.11 1.03 -9.54
C TRP A 152 1.42 2.33 -9.09
N HIS A 153 0.13 2.43 -9.36
CA HIS A 153 -0.76 3.48 -8.89
C HIS A 153 -1.96 2.87 -8.20
N PHE A 154 -2.26 3.35 -7.00
CA PHE A 154 -3.42 2.93 -6.20
C PHE A 154 -4.46 4.03 -6.18
N ALA A 155 -5.71 3.61 -6.30
CA ALA A 155 -6.88 4.42 -6.03
C ALA A 155 -7.83 3.57 -5.21
N ALA A 156 -7.80 3.75 -3.89
CA ALA A 156 -8.52 2.92 -2.95
C ALA A 156 -9.55 3.72 -2.15
N THR A 157 -10.67 3.07 -1.86
CA THR A 157 -11.75 3.62 -1.05
C THR A 157 -12.07 2.66 0.08
N GLN A 158 -12.26 3.19 1.28
CA GLN A 158 -12.68 2.44 2.46
C GLN A 158 -13.93 1.62 2.18
N LYS A 159 -13.94 0.38 2.67
CA LYS A 159 -15.12 -0.49 2.70
C LYS A 159 -15.41 -0.93 4.14
N PRO A 160 -16.68 -1.23 4.47
CA PRO A 160 -17.03 -1.88 5.72
C PRO A 160 -16.20 -3.15 5.94
N TRP A 161 -15.73 -3.34 7.18
CA TRP A 161 -14.96 -4.52 7.56
C TRP A 161 -15.16 -4.84 9.05
N THR A 162 -15.29 -6.12 9.38
CA THR A 162 -15.56 -6.58 10.75
C THR A 162 -14.38 -6.38 11.70
N GLN A 163 -13.14 -6.32 11.19
CA GLN A 163 -11.93 -6.09 12.00
C GLN A 163 -11.52 -4.60 12.04
N GLN A 164 -12.39 -3.69 11.62
CA GLN A 164 -12.09 -2.26 11.54
C GLN A 164 -11.87 -1.64 12.94
N LEU A 165 -10.87 -0.75 13.06
CA LEU A 165 -10.61 0.09 14.24
C LEU A 165 -10.56 1.56 13.79
N ILE A 166 -11.32 2.44 14.45
CA ILE A 166 -11.40 3.89 14.16
C ILE A 166 -11.29 4.68 15.46
#